data_AF-A0A858B7Y9-F1
#
_entry.id   AF-A0A858B7Y9-F1
#
_cell.length_a   1.000
_cell.length_b   1.000
_cell.length_c   1.000
_cell.angle_alpha   90.00
_cell.angle_beta   90.00
_cell.angle_gamma   90.00
#
_symmetry.space_group_name_H-M   'P 1'
#
loop_
_entity.id
_entity.type
_entity.pdbx_description
1 polymer ?
#
loop_
_entity_poly.entity_id
_entity_poly.type
_entity_poly.pdbx_seq_one_letter_code
_entity_poly.pdbx_strand_id
1 'polypeptide(L)'
;MLDTRPVQMNVRIDRQLKEAGDAVLTHIGMTPSQAVRTLWEYLVVNGRMPSKGDAAAPVSDGVEPMESRAAQGSHIVRDSCLKYGIPIPEFSGDYDDLYEEAMAERYPEWVEL
;
A
#
# COMPACT_ATOMS: atom_id res chain seq x y z
N MET A 1 36.06 -20.55 -2.57
CA MET A 1 35.86 -20.31 -1.12
C MET A 1 35.18 -18.97 -0.98
N LEU A 2 33.91 -18.92 -0.57
CA LEU A 2 33.29 -17.65 -0.20
C LEU A 2 33.88 -17.21 1.13
N ASP A 3 34.28 -15.95 1.25
CA ASP A 3 34.80 -15.39 2.50
C ASP A 3 33.63 -15.27 3.50
N THR A 4 33.63 -16.11 4.52
CA THR A 4 32.55 -16.19 5.53
C THR A 4 32.80 -15.30 6.74
N ARG A 5 33.81 -14.42 6.69
CA ARG A 5 34.11 -13.54 7.82
C ARG A 5 32.96 -12.53 8.01
N PRO A 6 32.46 -12.36 9.25
CA PRO A 6 31.42 -11.37 9.51
C PRO A 6 31.95 -9.96 9.26
N VAL A 7 31.17 -9.15 8.55
CA VAL A 7 31.44 -7.74 8.30
C VAL A 7 30.32 -6.88 8.87
N GLN A 8 30.64 -5.66 9.28
CA GLN A 8 29.66 -4.70 9.80
C GLN A 8 29.19 -3.76 8.70
N MET A 9 27.90 -3.44 8.70
CA MET A 9 27.31 -2.39 7.87
C MET A 9 26.73 -1.31 8.77
N ASN A 10 27.24 -0.08 8.62
CA ASN A 10 26.79 1.09 9.39
C ASN A 10 26.02 2.03 8.46
N VAL A 11 24.84 2.48 8.89
CA VAL A 11 23.97 3.38 8.13
C VAL A 11 23.52 4.52 9.05
N ARG A 12 23.53 5.75 8.54
CA ARG A 12 22.93 6.90 9.24
C ARG A 12 21.44 6.93 8.94
N ILE A 13 20.62 7.10 9.97
CA ILE A 13 19.16 7.11 9.89
C ILE A 13 18.60 8.07 10.94
N ASP A 14 17.46 8.68 10.65
CA ASP A 14 16.75 9.50 11.62
C ASP A 14 16.41 8.73 12.89
N ARG A 15 16.63 9.37 14.05
CA ARG A 15 16.40 8.75 15.36
C ARG A 15 14.96 8.25 15.52
N GLN A 16 13.98 9.08 15.16
CA GLN A 16 12.56 8.71 15.27
C GLN A 16 12.21 7.54 14.35
N LEU A 17 12.78 7.50 13.15
CA LEU A 17 12.57 6.39 12.22
C LEU A 17 13.18 5.10 12.75
N LYS A 18 14.37 5.16 13.36
CA LYS A 18 15.02 4.03 14.03
C LYS A 18 14.16 3.50 15.18
N GLU A 19 13.68 4.37 16.05
CA GLU A 19 12.85 4.01 17.20
C GLU A 19 11.52 3.36 16.76
N ALA A 20 10.84 3.95 15.78
CA ALA A 20 9.60 3.39 15.23
C ALA A 20 9.83 2.02 14.57
N GLY A 21 10.90 1.88 13.79
CA GLY A 21 11.28 0.61 13.16
C GLY A 21 11.60 -0.46 14.19
N ASP A 22 12.38 -0.13 15.23
CA ASP A 22 12.72 -1.07 16.31
C ASP A 22 11.48 -1.58 17.05
N ALA A 23 10.50 -0.71 17.30
CA ALA A 23 9.25 -1.09 17.95
C ALA A 23 8.46 -2.11 17.10
N VAL A 24 8.36 -1.89 15.79
CA VAL A 24 7.70 -2.84 14.87
C VAL A 24 8.45 -4.16 14.81
N LEU A 25 9.78 -4.12 14.66
CA LEU A 25 10.60 -5.33 14.61
C LEU A 25 10.49 -6.16 15.89
N THR A 26 10.50 -5.50 17.05
CA THR A 26 10.29 -6.15 18.36
C THR A 26 8.92 -6.81 18.43
N HIS A 27 7.88 -6.12 17.96
CA HIS A 27 6.52 -6.65 17.95
C HIS A 27 6.40 -7.94 17.12
N ILE A 28 7.11 -8.03 15.99
CA ILE A 28 7.15 -9.24 15.14
C ILE A 28 8.26 -10.23 15.56
N GLY A 29 8.94 -10.03 16.70
CA GLY A 29 9.95 -10.94 17.21
C GLY A 29 11.27 -10.96 16.43
N MET A 30 11.59 -9.92 15.66
CA MET A 30 12.83 -9.80 14.90
C MET A 30 13.75 -8.72 15.47
N THR A 31 15.06 -8.94 15.38
CA THR A 31 16.06 -7.89 15.60
C THR A 31 16.36 -7.12 14.32
N PRO A 32 16.84 -5.85 14.41
CA PRO A 32 17.26 -5.08 13.24
C PRO A 32 18.29 -5.81 12.37
N SER A 33 19.26 -6.49 12.98
CA SER A 33 20.27 -7.25 12.25
C SER A 33 19.70 -8.46 11.51
N GLN A 34 18.67 -9.13 12.05
CA GLN A 34 17.98 -10.21 11.35
C GLN A 34 17.21 -9.67 10.14
N ALA A 35 16.45 -8.58 10.32
CA ALA A 35 15.70 -7.97 9.22
C ALA A 35 16.61 -7.55 8.05
N VAL A 36 17.74 -6.93 8.36
CA VAL A 36 18.76 -6.55 7.37
C VAL A 36 19.36 -7.80 6.70
N ARG A 37 19.70 -8.84 7.45
CA ARG A 37 20.26 -10.07 6.87
C ARG A 37 19.27 -10.74 5.91
N THR A 38 18.01 -10.88 6.32
CA THR A 38 16.93 -11.44 5.49
C THR A 38 16.74 -10.63 4.22
N LEU A 39 16.79 -9.30 4.29
CA LEU A 39 16.73 -8.45 3.10
C LEU A 39 17.90 -8.73 2.14
N TRP A 40 19.13 -8.84 2.65
CA TRP A 40 20.30 -9.16 1.81
C TRP A 40 20.18 -10.53 1.16
N GLU A 41 19.75 -11.54 1.91
CA GLU A 41 19.49 -12.89 1.37
C GLU A 41 18.45 -12.85 0.26
N TYR A 42 17.35 -12.11 0.46
CA TYR A 42 16.33 -11.91 -0.56
C TYR A 42 16.90 -11.25 -1.83
N LEU A 43 17.68 -10.18 -1.68
CA LEU A 43 18.29 -9.46 -2.80
C LEU A 43 19.26 -10.34 -3.60
N VAL A 44 20.06 -11.17 -2.92
CA VAL A 44 21.00 -12.08 -3.57
C VAL A 44 20.26 -13.14 -4.38
N VAL A 45 19.15 -13.67 -3.87
CA VAL A 45 18.36 -14.71 -4.55
C VAL A 45 17.52 -14.15 -5.70
N ASN A 46 16.90 -12.98 -5.49
CA ASN A 46 15.87 -12.47 -6.41
C ASN A 46 16.36 -11.34 -7.34
N GLY A 47 17.51 -10.72 -7.06
CA GLY A 47 18.06 -9.63 -7.86
C GLY A 47 17.22 -8.35 -7.89
N ARG A 48 16.21 -8.23 -7.01
CA ARG A 48 15.27 -7.09 -6.95
C ARG A 48 14.79 -6.86 -5.52
N MET A 49 14.26 -5.66 -5.26
CA MET A 49 13.61 -5.36 -3.98
C MET A 49 12.35 -6.22 -3.75
N PRO A 50 12.02 -6.56 -2.49
CA PRO A 50 10.72 -7.14 -2.15
C PRO A 50 9.60 -6.18 -2.56
N SER A 51 8.60 -6.71 -3.26
CA SER A 51 7.35 -6.04 -3.60
C SER A 51 6.22 -6.54 -2.72
N LYS A 52 5.09 -5.83 -2.73
CA LYS A 52 3.92 -6.14 -1.89
C LYS A 52 3.36 -7.57 -2.10
N GLY A 53 3.65 -8.21 -3.24
CA GLY A 53 3.26 -9.59 -3.56
C GLY A 53 4.24 -10.67 -3.12
N ASP A 54 5.43 -10.32 -2.62
CA ASP A 54 6.49 -11.28 -2.29
C ASP A 54 6.44 -11.81 -0.85
N ALA A 55 5.42 -11.40 -0.07
CA ALA A 55 5.22 -11.88 1.29
C ALA A 55 4.78 -13.35 1.30
N ALA A 56 5.75 -14.27 1.31
CA ALA A 56 5.52 -15.62 1.81
C ALA A 56 5.25 -15.53 3.32
N ALA A 57 4.05 -15.95 3.72
CA ALA A 57 3.50 -15.79 5.06
C ALA A 57 4.44 -16.30 6.18
N PRO A 58 4.60 -15.56 7.30
CA PRO A 58 4.90 -16.21 8.57
C PRO A 58 3.63 -16.95 9.03
N VAL A 59 3.78 -18.24 9.34
CA VAL A 59 2.77 -19.00 10.10
C VAL A 59 2.61 -18.32 11.47
N SER A 60 1.52 -17.58 11.65
CA SER A 60 0.68 -17.57 12.87
C SER A 60 -0.53 -16.65 12.67
N ASP A 61 -1.68 -17.30 12.69
CA ASP A 61 -3.05 -16.88 13.04
C ASP A 61 -3.48 -15.41 12.86
N GLY A 62 -4.38 -15.21 11.89
CA GLY A 62 -5.53 -14.33 12.03
C GLY A 62 -5.28 -12.84 12.25
N VAL A 63 -4.76 -12.12 11.25
CA VAL A 63 -5.05 -10.69 11.11
C VAL A 63 -5.33 -10.40 9.64
N GLU A 64 -6.60 -10.07 9.36
CA GLU A 64 -7.07 -9.63 8.04
C GLU A 64 -6.18 -8.50 7.49
N PRO A 65 -5.87 -8.50 6.18
CA PRO A 65 -4.99 -7.50 5.61
C PRO A 65 -5.65 -6.12 5.75
N MET A 66 -4.99 -5.21 6.45
CA MET A 66 -5.42 -3.81 6.51
C MET A 66 -5.37 -3.24 5.09
N GLU A 67 -6.54 -3.19 4.44
CA GLU A 67 -6.71 -2.55 3.15
C GLU A 67 -6.16 -1.12 3.21
N SER A 68 -5.42 -0.75 2.17
CA SER A 68 -4.84 0.57 2.03
C SER A 68 -5.91 1.64 2.23
N ARG A 69 -5.66 2.66 3.05
CA ARG A 69 -6.58 3.81 3.23
C ARG A 69 -6.96 4.48 1.91
N ALA A 70 -6.14 4.35 0.86
CA ALA A 70 -6.46 4.78 -0.50
C ALA A 70 -7.52 3.91 -1.18
N ALA A 71 -7.56 2.60 -0.90
CA ALA A 71 -8.61 1.69 -1.36
C ALA A 71 -9.94 1.93 -0.61
N GLN A 72 -9.87 2.24 0.70
CA GLN A 72 -11.03 2.67 1.49
C GLN A 72 -11.75 3.87 0.85
N GLY A 73 -10.99 4.85 0.34
CA GLY A 73 -11.54 6.09 -0.23
C GLY A 73 -12.64 5.86 -1.27
N SER A 74 -12.48 4.86 -2.14
CA SER A 74 -13.43 4.53 -3.20
C SER A 74 -14.77 3.99 -2.68
N HIS A 75 -14.79 3.41 -1.48
CA HIS A 75 -15.97 2.78 -0.91
C HIS A 75 -16.67 3.64 0.17
N ILE A 76 -16.04 4.73 0.65
CA ILE A 76 -16.60 5.59 1.71
C ILE A 76 -18.04 6.03 1.42
N VAL A 77 -18.31 6.47 0.18
CA VAL A 77 -19.63 6.96 -0.23
C VAL A 77 -20.63 5.80 -0.31
N ARG A 78 -20.23 4.68 -0.94
CA ARG A 78 -21.06 3.47 -1.08
C ARG A 78 -21.45 2.89 0.29
N ASP A 79 -20.48 2.70 1.17
CA ASP A 79 -20.67 2.12 2.50
C ASP A 79 -21.55 3.01 3.38
N SER A 80 -21.38 4.33 3.27
CA SER A 80 -22.23 5.30 3.97
C SER A 80 -23.68 5.23 3.49
N CYS A 81 -23.92 5.13 2.17
CA CYS A 81 -25.26 5.00 1.63
C CYS A 81 -25.95 3.72 2.12
N LEU A 82 -25.26 2.58 2.10
CA LEU A 82 -25.77 1.31 2.62
C LEU A 82 -26.13 1.41 4.12
N LYS A 83 -25.26 2.03 4.93
CA LYS A 83 -25.47 2.18 6.37
C LYS A 83 -26.72 2.98 6.71
N TYR A 84 -27.05 4.00 5.93
CA TYR A 84 -28.20 4.88 6.20
C TYR A 84 -29.43 4.52 5.35
N GLY A 85 -29.40 3.39 4.63
CA GLY A 85 -30.51 2.96 3.77
C GLY A 85 -30.79 3.91 2.60
N ILE A 86 -29.77 4.68 2.19
CA ILE A 86 -29.86 5.60 1.06
C ILE A 86 -29.74 4.73 -0.21
N PRO A 87 -30.73 4.75 -1.12
CA PRO A 87 -30.64 4.00 -2.37
C PRO A 87 -29.43 4.49 -3.16
N ILE A 88 -28.53 3.56 -3.51
CA ILE A 88 -27.37 3.88 -4.34
C ILE A 88 -27.88 3.98 -5.78
N PRO A 89 -27.78 5.15 -6.43
CA PRO A 89 -28.12 5.27 -7.84
C PRO A 89 -27.15 4.41 -8.67
N GLU A 90 -27.69 3.63 -9.62
CA GLU A 90 -26.87 2.96 -10.63
C GLU A 90 -26.31 4.02 -11.58
N PHE A 91 -25.15 4.57 -11.25
CA PHE A 91 -24.40 5.40 -12.18
C PHE A 91 -23.76 4.49 -13.22
N SER A 92 -24.36 4.48 -14.41
CA SER A 92 -23.80 3.85 -15.61
C SER A 92 -23.27 4.96 -16.51
N GLY A 93 -22.00 5.32 -16.32
CA GLY A 93 -21.29 6.30 -17.13
C GLY A 93 -19.84 6.39 -16.64
N ASP A 94 -18.88 6.46 -17.56
CA ASP A 94 -17.52 6.80 -17.16
C ASP A 94 -17.50 8.26 -16.69
N TYR A 95 -16.51 8.64 -15.86
CA TYR A 95 -16.37 10.02 -15.38
C TYR A 95 -16.30 11.02 -16.54
N ASP A 96 -15.69 10.60 -17.66
CA ASP A 96 -15.55 11.42 -18.86
C ASP A 96 -16.92 11.75 -19.48
N ASP A 97 -17.85 10.79 -19.56
CA ASP A 97 -19.21 11.01 -20.09
C ASP A 97 -19.97 12.06 -19.24
N LEU A 98 -19.85 11.95 -17.91
CA LEU A 98 -20.49 12.88 -16.96
C LEU A 98 -19.88 14.27 -17.03
N TYR A 99 -18.57 14.37 -17.25
CA TYR A 99 -17.87 15.63 -17.40
C TYR A 99 -18.28 16.32 -18.70
N GLU A 100 -18.36 15.58 -19.82
CA GLU A 100 -18.81 16.09 -21.11
C GLU A 100 -20.25 16.58 -21.06
N GLU A 101 -21.17 15.83 -20.45
CA GLU A 101 -22.57 16.24 -20.30
C GLU A 101 -22.70 17.52 -19.46
N ALA A 102 -21.99 17.59 -18.33
CA ALA A 102 -21.97 18.79 -17.49
C ALA A 102 -21.37 20.02 -18.21
N MET A 103 -20.36 19.81 -19.05
CA MET A 103 -19.76 20.86 -19.87
C MET A 103 -20.73 21.33 -20.96
N ALA A 104 -21.44 20.41 -21.61
CA ALA A 104 -22.43 20.73 -22.64
C ALA A 104 -23.64 21.51 -22.08
N GLU A 105 -24.10 21.18 -20.87
CA GLU A 105 -25.18 21.94 -20.20
C GLU A 105 -24.71 23.33 -19.78
N ARG A 106 -23.46 23.45 -19.31
CA ARG A 106 -22.88 24.71 -18.81
C ARG A 106 -22.48 25.65 -19.95
N TYR A 107 -22.05 25.10 -21.08
CA TYR A 107 -21.47 25.82 -22.22
C TYR A 107 -21.98 25.23 -23.55
N PRO A 108 -23.26 25.45 -23.89
CA PRO A 108 -23.87 24.91 -25.11
C PRO A 108 -23.21 25.43 -26.40
N GLU A 109 -22.47 26.54 -26.33
CA GLU A 109 -21.76 27.14 -27.46
C GLU A 109 -20.47 26.40 -27.88
N TRP A 110 -20.01 25.42 -27.10
CA TRP A 110 -18.75 24.68 -27.37
C TRP A 110 -18.94 23.29 -28.00
N VAL A 111 -20.19 22.87 -28.29
CA VAL A 111 -20.50 21.51 -28.78
C VAL A 111 -20.46 21.41 -30.32
N GLU A 112 -20.46 22.51 -31.07
CA GLU A 112 -20.36 22.49 -32.54
C GLU A 112 -18.99 22.99 -33.04
N LEU A 113 -17.98 22.10 -33.07
CA LEU A 113 -16.81 22.19 -33.95
C LEU A 113 -16.27 20.81 -34.33
#